data_AF-A0A7V3M2Q5-F1
#
_entry.id   AF-A0A7V3M2Q5-F1
#
_cell.length_a   1.000
_cell.length_b   1.000
_cell.length_c   1.000
_cell.angle_alpha   90.00
_cell.angle_beta   90.00
_cell.angle_gamma   90.00
#
_symmetry.space_group_name_H-M   'P 1'
#
loop_
_entity.id
_entity.type
_entity.pdbx_description
1 polymer ?
#
loop_
_entity_poly.entity_id
_entity_poly.type
_entity_poly.pdbx_seq_one_letter_code
_entity_poly.pdbx_strand_id
1 'polypeptide(L)'
;MPESQKWRRPGGKLVEEGAHSLKQAELLAIVIGSGVPGRPALAIANAILDEYVGLYNIHRRASLPDLVRIPGLGPRKAARILAAIELGRRLRRLMTTPETSRKDQADLFGSSQPPPEAESRLQERSDARLLAEIIGSGIQGRSPKVIAEDLLARFGSFLGLFGQDMGDFLEIKGLNSVKIIRIAATLEIAKRIAHALS
;
A
#
# COMPACT_ATOMS: atom_id res chain seq x y z
N MET A 1 24.30 27.97 -7.38
CA MET A 1 24.03 27.42 -6.02
C MET A 1 23.11 26.23 -6.22
N PRO A 2 23.52 24.98 -5.93
CA PRO A 2 22.56 23.89 -5.97
C PRO A 2 21.50 24.16 -4.90
N GLU A 3 20.23 24.05 -5.28
CA GLU A 3 19.08 24.29 -4.42
C GLU A 3 19.23 23.44 -3.14
N SER A 4 19.22 24.09 -1.99
CA SER A 4 19.45 23.41 -0.71
C SER A 4 18.34 22.38 -0.49
N GLN A 5 18.73 21.12 -0.35
CA GLN A 5 17.83 20.01 -0.02
C GLN A 5 16.99 20.37 1.21
N LYS A 6 15.68 20.60 1.03
CA LYS A 6 14.78 21.10 2.08
C LYS A 6 14.31 19.95 3.00
N TRP A 7 14.23 18.73 2.48
CA TRP A 7 13.78 17.58 3.25
C TRP A 7 14.89 16.95 4.13
N ARG A 8 14.49 16.50 5.33
CA ARG A 8 15.37 15.80 6.30
C ARG A 8 14.93 14.38 6.63
N ARG A 9 13.79 13.93 6.09
CA ARG A 9 13.18 12.62 6.37
C ARG A 9 12.52 12.07 5.10
N PRO A 10 12.37 10.74 4.98
CA PRO A 10 11.72 10.10 3.83
C PRO A 10 10.38 10.73 3.42
N GLY A 11 9.51 11.05 4.39
CA GLY A 11 8.21 11.66 4.09
C GLY A 11 8.32 13.06 3.46
N GLY A 12 9.32 13.85 3.85
CA GLY A 12 9.59 15.14 3.21
C GLY A 12 10.12 14.97 1.79
N LYS A 13 11.03 14.00 1.59
CA LYS A 13 11.51 13.63 0.25
C LYS A 13 10.36 13.22 -0.66
N LEU A 14 9.41 12.44 -0.16
CA LEU A 14 8.23 12.03 -0.93
C LEU A 14 7.40 13.23 -1.37
N VAL A 15 7.25 14.24 -0.51
CA VAL A 15 6.50 15.46 -0.82
C VAL A 15 7.23 16.32 -1.86
N GLU A 16 8.55 16.46 -1.75
CA GLU A 16 9.34 17.36 -2.60
C GLU A 16 9.78 16.72 -3.93
N GLU A 17 10.15 15.43 -3.90
CA GLU A 17 10.75 14.72 -5.03
C GLU A 17 9.88 13.56 -5.54
N GLY A 18 8.70 13.33 -4.96
CA GLY A 18 7.77 12.27 -5.36
C GLY A 18 8.20 10.86 -4.95
N ALA A 19 7.23 9.94 -4.86
CA ALA A 19 7.46 8.58 -4.33
C ALA A 19 8.54 7.78 -5.08
N HIS A 20 8.67 8.00 -6.39
CA HIS A 20 9.63 7.32 -7.26
C HIS A 20 11.12 7.55 -6.88
N SER A 21 11.45 8.69 -6.26
CA SER A 21 12.83 9.04 -5.88
C SER A 21 13.31 8.29 -4.63
N LEU A 22 12.40 7.65 -3.90
CA LEU A 22 12.70 6.97 -2.65
C LEU A 22 13.33 5.59 -2.88
N LYS A 23 14.30 5.25 -2.04
CA LYS A 23 14.83 3.88 -1.91
C LYS A 23 13.79 2.98 -1.23
N GLN A 24 13.94 1.67 -1.39
CA GLN A 24 13.04 0.68 -0.76
C GLN A 24 12.93 0.87 0.75
N ALA A 25 14.06 1.12 1.43
CA ALA A 25 14.09 1.37 2.87
C ALA A 25 13.34 2.64 3.28
N GLU A 26 13.41 3.68 2.45
CA GLU A 26 12.73 4.95 2.71
C GLU A 26 11.21 4.80 2.59
N LEU A 27 10.73 4.11 1.55
CA LEU A 27 9.31 3.77 1.38
C LEU A 27 8.80 2.93 2.56
N LEU A 28 9.54 1.89 2.93
CA LEU A 28 9.16 1.01 4.03
C LEU A 28 9.17 1.75 5.38
N ALA A 29 10.12 2.66 5.61
CA ALA A 29 10.16 3.50 6.79
C ALA A 29 8.90 4.39 6.90
N ILE A 30 8.39 4.93 5.78
CA ILE A 30 7.14 5.68 5.74
C ILE A 30 5.95 4.80 6.13
N VAL A 31 5.87 3.57 5.59
CA VAL A 31 4.81 2.61 5.91
C VAL A 31 4.85 2.20 7.39
N ILE A 32 6.05 1.97 7.95
CA ILE A 32 6.26 1.72 9.39
C ILE A 32 5.77 2.92 10.21
N GLY A 33 6.05 4.14 9.75
CA GLY A 33 5.70 5.38 10.43
C GLY A 33 6.78 5.76 11.45
N SER A 34 6.46 5.70 12.74
CA SER A 34 7.44 5.97 13.79
C SER A 34 8.30 4.74 14.11
N GLY A 35 9.55 4.98 14.52
CA GLY A 35 10.41 3.95 15.10
C GLY A 35 10.04 3.61 16.54
N VAL A 36 10.99 3.07 17.28
CA VAL A 36 10.95 2.93 18.75
C VAL A 36 12.17 3.64 19.35
N PRO A 37 12.20 3.93 20.67
CA PRO A 37 13.38 4.50 21.30
C PRO A 37 14.66 3.72 20.94
N GLY A 38 15.69 4.43 20.49
CA GLY A 38 16.95 3.84 20.04
C GLY A 38 16.95 3.17 18.66
N ARG A 39 15.79 3.02 17.99
CA ARG A 39 15.69 2.38 16.67
C ARG A 39 14.73 3.14 15.73
N PRO A 40 15.24 4.05 14.88
CA PRO A 40 14.40 4.81 13.96
C PRO A 40 13.76 3.90 12.90
N ALA A 41 12.63 4.34 12.32
CA ALA A 41 11.89 3.55 11.33
C ALA A 41 12.76 3.12 10.14
N LEU A 42 13.73 3.94 9.72
CA LEU A 42 14.67 3.60 8.66
C LEU A 42 15.59 2.43 9.03
N ALA A 43 16.03 2.34 10.29
CA ALA A 43 16.82 1.21 10.78
C ALA A 43 15.98 -0.08 10.87
N ILE A 44 14.70 0.03 11.21
CA ILE A 44 13.77 -1.11 11.19
C ILE A 44 13.54 -1.56 9.74
N ALA A 45 13.33 -0.62 8.82
CA ALA A 45 13.15 -0.90 7.40
C ALA A 45 14.36 -1.63 6.79
N ASN A 46 15.58 -1.14 7.06
CA ASN A 46 16.80 -1.81 6.59
C ASN A 46 16.90 -3.23 7.13
N ALA A 47 16.68 -3.44 8.44
CA ALA A 47 16.73 -4.78 9.02
C ALA A 47 15.73 -5.75 8.39
N ILE A 48 14.53 -5.28 8.01
CA ILE A 48 13.57 -6.10 7.25
C ILE A 48 14.13 -6.42 5.86
N LEU A 49 14.65 -5.43 5.15
CA LEU A 49 15.19 -5.65 3.80
C LEU A 49 16.42 -6.56 3.81
N ASP A 50 17.23 -6.53 4.86
CA ASP A 50 18.38 -7.42 5.02
C ASP A 50 17.91 -8.85 5.31
N GLU A 51 16.98 -9.03 6.25
CA GLU A 51 16.41 -10.34 6.62
C GLU A 51 15.75 -11.05 5.43
N TYR A 52 14.99 -10.30 4.64
CA TYR A 52 14.25 -10.86 3.51
C TYR A 52 15.01 -10.75 2.18
N VAL A 53 16.13 -10.02 2.10
CA VAL A 53 16.84 -9.73 0.84
C VAL A 53 15.93 -8.96 -0.14
N GLY A 54 15.46 -7.79 0.30
CA GLY A 54 14.66 -6.84 -0.48
C GLY A 54 13.14 -6.98 -0.33
N LEU A 55 12.39 -5.97 -0.80
CA LEU A 55 10.92 -5.91 -0.69
C LEU A 55 10.22 -7.09 -1.35
N TYR A 56 10.79 -7.59 -2.46
CA TYR A 56 10.22 -8.69 -3.19
C TYR A 56 10.09 -9.92 -2.29
N ASN A 57 11.17 -10.41 -1.70
CA ASN A 57 11.13 -11.67 -0.96
C ASN A 57 10.23 -11.64 0.30
N ILE A 58 9.89 -10.46 0.82
CA ILE A 58 8.90 -10.33 1.91
C ILE A 58 7.56 -10.95 1.48
N HIS A 59 7.12 -10.80 0.21
CA HIS A 59 5.85 -11.38 -0.25
C HIS A 59 5.79 -12.89 -0.27
N ARG A 60 6.95 -13.56 -0.30
CA ARG A 60 7.06 -15.03 -0.38
C ARG A 60 7.23 -15.67 1.00
N ARG A 61 7.90 -14.97 1.91
CA ARG A 61 8.47 -15.57 3.13
C ARG A 61 7.92 -15.00 4.42
N ALA A 62 7.38 -13.78 4.41
CA ALA A 62 7.00 -13.12 5.66
C ALA A 62 5.59 -13.49 6.09
N SER A 63 5.44 -13.91 7.35
CA SER A 63 4.16 -13.99 8.05
C SER A 63 4.01 -12.87 9.08
N LEU A 64 2.78 -12.65 9.57
CA LEU A 64 2.55 -11.70 10.66
C LEU A 64 3.38 -12.06 11.92
N PRO A 65 3.40 -13.33 12.40
CA PRO A 65 4.28 -13.72 13.50
C PRO A 65 5.76 -13.40 13.27
N ASP A 66 6.28 -13.64 12.06
CA ASP A 66 7.70 -13.40 11.77
C ASP A 66 8.04 -11.92 11.81
N LEU A 67 7.19 -11.09 11.21
CA LEU A 67 7.36 -9.63 11.23
C LEU A 67 7.22 -9.04 12.63
N VAL A 68 6.32 -9.58 13.47
CA VAL A 68 6.14 -9.12 14.85
C VAL A 68 7.38 -9.39 15.72
N ARG A 69 8.19 -10.41 15.41
CA ARG A 69 9.45 -10.70 16.10
C ARG A 69 10.53 -9.64 15.86
N ILE A 70 10.40 -8.82 14.81
CA ILE A 70 11.34 -7.75 14.53
C ILE A 70 11.14 -6.61 15.55
N PRO A 71 12.18 -6.25 16.34
CA PRO A 71 12.05 -5.23 17.37
C PRO A 71 11.54 -3.89 16.80
N GLY A 72 10.41 -3.43 17.34
CA GLY A 72 9.78 -2.15 16.98
C GLY A 72 8.68 -2.21 15.91
N LEU A 73 8.34 -3.39 15.39
CA LEU A 73 7.29 -3.56 14.39
C LEU A 73 5.90 -3.75 15.01
N GLY A 74 5.75 -4.63 16.00
CA GLY A 74 4.44 -4.93 16.61
C GLY A 74 3.37 -5.35 15.58
N PRO A 75 2.17 -5.76 16.04
CA PRO A 75 1.16 -6.31 15.15
C PRO A 75 0.64 -5.28 14.12
N ARG A 76 0.45 -4.03 14.54
CA ARG A 76 -0.12 -2.98 13.68
C ARG A 76 0.81 -2.58 12.52
N LYS A 77 2.11 -2.41 12.75
CA LYS A 77 3.03 -2.02 11.66
C LYS A 77 3.34 -3.22 10.76
N ALA A 78 3.42 -4.43 11.34
CA ALA A 78 3.57 -5.67 10.58
C ALA A 78 2.38 -5.91 9.63
N ALA A 79 1.14 -5.82 10.12
CA ALA A 79 -0.07 -5.96 9.31
C ALA A 79 -0.11 -4.94 8.15
N ARG A 80 0.33 -3.70 8.40
CA ARG A 80 0.40 -2.66 7.36
C ARG A 80 1.40 -2.99 6.26
N ILE A 81 2.56 -3.53 6.61
CA ILE A 81 3.57 -3.96 5.63
C ILE A 81 3.00 -5.09 4.77
N LEU A 82 2.37 -6.09 5.40
CA LEU A 82 1.71 -7.18 4.68
C LEU A 82 0.60 -6.67 3.76
N ALA A 83 -0.16 -5.66 4.20
CA ALA A 83 -1.18 -5.04 3.37
C ALA A 83 -0.59 -4.36 2.12
N ALA A 84 0.49 -3.60 2.26
CA ALA A 84 1.20 -2.99 1.13
C ALA A 84 1.70 -4.04 0.12
N ILE A 85 2.17 -5.17 0.62
CA ILE A 85 2.65 -6.28 -0.21
C ILE A 85 1.51 -6.98 -0.94
N GLU A 86 0.40 -7.26 -0.26
CA GLU A 86 -0.77 -7.88 -0.88
C GLU A 86 -1.38 -6.96 -1.96
N LEU A 87 -1.37 -5.63 -1.75
CA LEU A 87 -1.75 -4.67 -2.80
C LEU A 87 -0.85 -4.79 -4.04
N GLY A 88 0.46 -4.99 -3.87
CA GLY A 88 1.38 -5.25 -4.99
C GLY A 88 1.09 -6.56 -5.73
N ARG A 89 0.75 -7.64 -5.01
CA ARG A 89 0.33 -8.92 -5.61
C ARG A 89 -0.97 -8.79 -6.38
N ARG A 90 -1.92 -7.99 -5.89
CA ARG A 90 -3.18 -7.68 -6.58
C ARG A 90 -2.94 -6.89 -7.86
N LEU A 91 -2.15 -5.84 -7.77
CA LEU A 91 -1.80 -5.04 -8.94
C LEU A 91 -1.15 -5.90 -10.03
N ARG A 92 -0.23 -6.82 -9.66
CA ARG A 92 0.34 -7.80 -10.59
C ARG A 92 -0.73 -8.59 -11.33
N ARG A 93 -1.67 -9.21 -10.60
CA ARG A 93 -2.76 -10.00 -11.21
C ARG A 93 -3.58 -9.17 -12.18
N LEU A 94 -3.89 -7.92 -11.83
CA LEU A 94 -4.62 -7.00 -12.70
C LEU A 94 -3.84 -6.65 -13.98
N MET A 95 -2.52 -6.49 -13.88
CA MET A 95 -1.66 -6.17 -15.03
C MET A 95 -1.43 -7.36 -15.98
N THR A 96 -1.49 -8.60 -15.49
CA THR A 96 -1.17 -9.80 -16.29
C THR A 96 -2.40 -10.56 -16.78
N THR A 97 -3.62 -10.12 -16.46
CA THR A 97 -4.85 -10.78 -16.93
C THR A 97 -5.27 -10.19 -18.27
N PRO A 98 -5.21 -10.93 -19.39
CA PRO A 98 -5.69 -10.46 -20.68
C PRO A 98 -7.19 -10.13 -20.60
N GLU A 99 -7.62 -9.01 -21.19
CA GLU A 99 -9.04 -8.63 -21.22
C GLU A 99 -9.92 -9.70 -21.89
N THR A 100 -9.36 -10.44 -22.85
CA THR A 100 -10.03 -11.54 -23.56
C THR A 100 -10.38 -12.70 -22.62
N SER A 101 -9.46 -13.11 -21.74
CA SER A 101 -9.71 -14.20 -20.78
C SER A 101 -10.77 -13.89 -19.73
N ARG A 102 -11.05 -12.60 -19.44
CA ARG A 102 -12.13 -12.21 -18.52
C ARG A 102 -13.52 -12.46 -19.12
N LYS A 103 -13.68 -12.28 -20.44
CA LYS A 103 -14.94 -12.57 -21.14
C LYS A 103 -15.11 -14.08 -21.34
N ASP A 104 -14.07 -14.77 -21.78
CA ASP A 104 -14.12 -16.22 -22.01
C ASP A 104 -14.39 -17.03 -20.73
N GLN A 105 -13.86 -16.59 -19.58
CA GLN A 105 -14.16 -17.22 -18.28
C GLN A 105 -15.61 -17.00 -17.85
N ALA A 106 -16.17 -15.80 -18.06
CA ALA A 106 -17.58 -15.52 -17.76
C ALA A 106 -18.53 -16.39 -18.60
N ASP A 107 -18.15 -16.74 -19.82
CA ASP A 107 -18.93 -17.59 -20.72
C ASP A 107 -18.76 -19.10 -20.43
N LEU A 108 -17.60 -19.53 -19.89
CA LEU A 108 -17.31 -20.94 -19.58
C LEU A 108 -17.86 -21.40 -18.22
N PHE A 109 -17.93 -20.52 -17.23
CA PHE A 109 -18.39 -20.85 -15.88
C PHE A 109 -19.90 -20.60 -15.72
N GLY A 110 -20.72 -21.44 -16.34
CA GLY A 110 -22.17 -21.38 -16.21
C GLY A 110 -22.67 -21.38 -14.74
N SER A 111 -23.46 -20.37 -14.39
CA SER A 111 -24.36 -20.22 -13.21
C SER A 111 -23.84 -20.49 -11.78
N SER A 112 -22.61 -20.99 -11.61
CA SER A 112 -22.04 -21.34 -10.29
C SER A 112 -21.01 -20.33 -9.78
N GLN A 113 -20.55 -19.42 -10.66
CA GLN A 113 -19.75 -18.28 -10.23
C GLN A 113 -20.65 -17.10 -9.84
N PRO A 114 -20.26 -16.31 -8.83
CA PRO A 114 -20.95 -15.08 -8.53
C PRO A 114 -21.01 -14.24 -9.82
N PRO A 115 -22.11 -13.52 -10.10
CA PRO A 115 -22.15 -12.62 -11.25
C PRO A 115 -20.93 -11.67 -11.20
N PRO A 116 -20.37 -11.23 -12.34
CA PRO A 116 -19.16 -10.42 -12.39
C PRO A 116 -19.18 -9.21 -11.43
N GLU A 117 -20.36 -8.64 -11.20
CA GLU A 117 -20.59 -7.58 -10.22
C GLU A 117 -20.34 -8.00 -8.75
N ALA A 118 -20.68 -9.23 -8.37
CA ALA A 118 -20.47 -9.75 -7.02
C ALA A 118 -18.99 -10.03 -6.74
N GLU A 119 -18.23 -10.55 -7.71
CA GLU A 119 -16.78 -10.71 -7.58
C GLU A 119 -16.06 -9.36 -7.49
N SER A 120 -16.46 -8.38 -8.33
CA SER A 120 -15.94 -7.00 -8.25
C SER A 120 -16.19 -6.40 -6.87
N ARG A 121 -17.42 -6.54 -6.33
CA ARG A 121 -17.77 -6.05 -4.99
C ARG A 121 -16.98 -6.74 -3.88
N LEU A 122 -16.68 -8.04 -4.01
CA LEU A 122 -15.85 -8.76 -3.04
C LEU A 122 -14.40 -8.29 -3.08
N GLN A 123 -13.87 -8.05 -4.28
CA GLN A 123 -12.52 -7.52 -4.47
C GLN A 123 -12.40 -6.10 -3.92
N GLU A 124 -13.36 -5.22 -4.21
CA GLU A 124 -13.44 -3.84 -3.67
C GLU A 124 -13.51 -3.82 -2.14
N ARG A 125 -14.36 -4.67 -1.53
CA ARG A 125 -14.42 -4.81 -0.06
C ARG A 125 -13.09 -5.26 0.54
N SER A 126 -12.36 -6.10 -0.19
CA SER A 126 -11.06 -6.59 0.23
C SER A 126 -9.99 -5.51 0.08
N ASP A 127 -10.00 -4.73 -1.00
CA ASP A 127 -9.10 -3.59 -1.21
C ASP A 127 -9.34 -2.50 -0.16
N ALA A 128 -10.60 -2.22 0.17
CA ALA A 128 -10.96 -1.29 1.24
C ALA A 128 -10.37 -1.70 2.59
N ARG A 129 -10.34 -3.01 2.90
CA ARG A 129 -9.72 -3.52 4.14
C ARG A 129 -8.21 -3.32 4.14
N LEU A 130 -7.53 -3.59 3.02
CA LEU A 130 -6.08 -3.37 2.92
C LEU A 130 -5.74 -1.88 3.06
N LEU A 131 -6.49 -1.01 2.37
CA LEU A 131 -6.33 0.44 2.49
C LEU A 131 -6.64 0.94 3.91
N ALA A 132 -7.62 0.35 4.60
CA ALA A 132 -7.91 0.66 6.00
C ALA A 132 -6.70 0.37 6.92
N GLU A 133 -5.95 -0.71 6.68
CA GLU A 133 -4.70 -1.00 7.41
C GLU A 133 -3.62 0.07 7.15
N ILE A 134 -3.53 0.55 5.90
CA ILE A 134 -2.61 1.64 5.52
C ILE A 134 -2.99 2.96 6.21
N ILE A 135 -4.28 3.33 6.15
CA ILE A 135 -4.83 4.54 6.80
C ILE A 135 -4.62 4.47 8.32
N GLY A 136 -4.84 3.30 8.91
CA GLY A 136 -4.54 2.97 10.30
C GLY A 136 -5.60 3.43 11.29
N SER A 137 -5.84 4.73 11.42
CA SER A 137 -6.82 5.30 12.35
C SER A 137 -7.90 6.12 11.64
N GLY A 138 -9.11 6.11 12.21
CA GLY A 138 -10.25 6.88 11.71
C GLY A 138 -10.25 8.32 12.23
N ILE A 139 -11.40 8.97 12.09
CA ILE A 139 -11.75 10.22 12.76
C ILE A 139 -13.09 10.01 13.49
N GLN A 140 -13.53 10.98 14.28
CA GLN A 140 -14.83 10.89 14.96
C GLN A 140 -15.96 10.63 13.95
N GLY A 141 -16.72 9.57 14.19
CA GLY A 141 -17.82 9.14 13.32
C GLY A 141 -17.42 8.46 12.01
N ARG A 142 -16.12 8.29 11.71
CA ARG A 142 -15.65 7.60 10.49
C ARG A 142 -14.50 6.65 10.77
N SER A 143 -14.76 5.36 10.60
CA SER A 143 -13.75 4.32 10.73
C SER A 143 -12.73 4.38 9.58
N PRO A 144 -11.53 3.80 9.72
CA PRO A 144 -10.57 3.68 8.62
C PRO A 144 -11.15 3.00 7.37
N LYS A 145 -12.07 2.04 7.57
CA LYS A 145 -12.77 1.34 6.49
C LYS A 145 -13.66 2.28 5.69
N VAL A 146 -14.44 3.13 6.36
CA VAL A 146 -15.29 4.13 5.68
C VAL A 146 -14.42 5.10 4.88
N ILE A 147 -13.30 5.55 5.45
CA ILE A 147 -12.36 6.44 4.73
C ILE A 147 -11.77 5.73 3.50
N ALA A 148 -11.45 4.43 3.60
CA ALA A 148 -10.98 3.64 2.46
C ALA A 148 -12.06 3.45 1.39
N GLU A 149 -13.31 3.28 1.79
CA GLU A 149 -14.45 3.17 0.88
C GLU A 149 -14.71 4.51 0.16
N ASP A 150 -14.69 5.64 0.89
CA ASP A 150 -14.78 6.99 0.32
C ASP A 150 -13.65 7.23 -0.70
N LEU A 151 -12.43 6.77 -0.37
CA LEU A 151 -11.27 6.85 -1.24
C LEU A 151 -11.47 6.06 -2.54
N LEU A 152 -11.86 4.79 -2.44
CA LEU A 152 -12.12 3.95 -3.62
C LEU A 152 -13.28 4.47 -4.47
N ALA A 153 -14.36 4.95 -3.83
CA ALA A 153 -15.51 5.51 -4.54
C ALA A 153 -15.13 6.75 -5.35
N ARG A 154 -14.28 7.63 -4.80
CA ARG A 154 -13.82 8.84 -5.50
C ARG A 154 -12.97 8.51 -6.73
N PHE A 155 -12.06 7.54 -6.61
CA PHE A 155 -11.12 7.20 -7.67
C PHE A 155 -11.56 5.99 -8.51
N GLY A 156 -12.80 5.53 -8.33
CA GLY A 156 -13.43 4.42 -9.06
C GLY A 156 -12.96 3.02 -8.68
N SER A 157 -11.68 2.81 -8.35
CA SER A 157 -11.14 1.51 -7.94
C SER A 157 -9.77 1.63 -7.27
N PHE A 158 -9.22 0.51 -6.79
CA PHE A 158 -7.84 0.45 -6.34
C PHE A 158 -6.86 0.85 -7.45
N LEU A 159 -7.10 0.44 -8.70
CA LEU A 159 -6.26 0.81 -9.84
C LEU A 159 -6.33 2.32 -10.12
N GLY A 160 -7.50 2.94 -9.91
CA GLY A 160 -7.68 4.37 -10.09
C GLY A 160 -6.93 5.25 -9.09
N LEU A 161 -6.42 4.68 -7.99
CA LEU A 161 -5.56 5.40 -7.05
C LEU A 161 -4.16 5.68 -7.59
N PHE A 162 -3.71 4.91 -8.60
CA PHE A 162 -2.38 5.08 -9.17
C PHE A 162 -2.34 6.27 -10.12
N GLY A 163 -1.26 7.06 -10.04
CA GLY A 163 -1.07 8.23 -10.90
C GLY A 163 -1.81 9.49 -10.43
N GLN A 164 -2.54 9.42 -9.31
CA GLN A 164 -3.20 10.59 -8.71
C GLN A 164 -2.20 11.45 -7.94
N ASP A 165 -2.45 12.76 -7.90
CA ASP A 165 -1.64 13.70 -7.15
C ASP A 165 -1.97 13.64 -5.65
N MET A 166 -0.99 13.99 -4.81
CA MET A 166 -1.23 14.02 -3.36
C MET A 166 -2.33 14.99 -2.94
N GLY A 167 -2.54 16.05 -3.73
CA GLY A 167 -3.62 17.03 -3.53
C GLY A 167 -5.00 16.40 -3.60
N ASP A 168 -5.23 15.47 -4.52
CA ASP A 168 -6.54 14.84 -4.72
C ASP A 168 -6.97 14.02 -3.50
N PHE A 169 -6.01 13.43 -2.79
CA PHE A 169 -6.27 12.68 -1.57
C PHE A 169 -6.64 13.57 -0.37
N LEU A 170 -6.26 14.85 -0.36
CA LEU A 170 -6.60 15.78 0.74
C LEU A 170 -8.10 16.06 0.82
N GLU A 171 -8.81 15.88 -0.28
CA GLU A 171 -10.26 16.07 -0.32
C GLU A 171 -11.03 14.92 0.34
N ILE A 172 -10.39 13.79 0.62
CA ILE A 172 -10.99 12.69 1.37
C ILE A 172 -10.98 13.01 2.86
N LYS A 173 -12.15 13.32 3.42
CA LYS A 173 -12.32 13.60 4.85
C LYS A 173 -11.82 12.44 5.71
N GLY A 174 -10.79 12.72 6.50
CA GLY A 174 -10.11 11.76 7.37
C GLY A 174 -8.69 11.42 6.95
N LEU A 175 -8.26 11.86 5.76
CA LEU A 175 -6.88 11.82 5.30
C LEU A 175 -6.17 13.14 5.60
N ASN A 176 -5.11 13.06 6.40
CA ASN A 176 -4.17 14.16 6.58
C ASN A 176 -2.88 13.85 5.82
N SER A 177 -1.97 14.82 5.74
CA SER A 177 -0.69 14.68 5.02
C SER A 177 0.07 13.41 5.41
N VAL A 178 0.11 13.04 6.69
CA VAL A 178 0.81 11.83 7.16
C VAL A 178 0.19 10.55 6.60
N LYS A 179 -1.15 10.45 6.57
CA LYS A 179 -1.84 9.29 5.99
C LYS A 179 -1.67 9.24 4.47
N ILE A 180 -1.70 10.39 3.80
CA ILE A 180 -1.53 10.50 2.34
C ILE A 180 -0.11 10.09 1.93
N ILE A 181 0.91 10.60 2.61
CA ILE A 181 2.31 10.20 2.38
C ILE A 181 2.47 8.68 2.55
N ARG A 182 1.76 8.07 3.50
CA ARG A 182 1.78 6.62 3.70
C ARG A 182 1.07 5.85 2.59
N ILE A 183 -0.06 6.35 2.10
CA ILE A 183 -0.78 5.78 0.96
C ILE A 183 0.12 5.86 -0.28
N ALA A 184 0.69 7.02 -0.59
CA ALA A 184 1.59 7.22 -1.73
C ALA A 184 2.80 6.28 -1.68
N ALA A 185 3.46 6.16 -0.52
CA ALA A 185 4.56 5.21 -0.36
C ALA A 185 4.11 3.74 -0.54
N THR A 186 2.89 3.41 -0.10
CA THR A 186 2.32 2.07 -0.29
C THR A 186 2.03 1.77 -1.75
N LEU A 187 1.44 2.71 -2.50
CA LEU A 187 1.17 2.56 -3.92
C LEU A 187 2.48 2.40 -4.70
N GLU A 188 3.53 3.14 -4.34
CA GLU A 188 4.85 2.97 -4.96
C GLU A 188 5.48 1.60 -4.64
N ILE A 189 5.36 1.10 -3.40
CA ILE A 189 5.78 -0.28 -3.06
C ILE A 189 4.99 -1.29 -3.89
N ALA A 190 3.67 -1.15 -3.96
CA ALA A 190 2.79 -2.04 -4.69
C ALA A 190 3.18 -2.07 -6.18
N LYS A 191 3.43 -0.90 -6.79
CA LYS A 191 3.92 -0.76 -8.16
C LYS A 191 5.26 -1.47 -8.37
N ARG A 192 6.24 -1.28 -7.49
CA ARG A 192 7.57 -1.94 -7.60
C ARG A 192 7.48 -3.46 -7.49
N ILE A 193 6.69 -3.98 -6.54
CA ILE A 193 6.43 -5.42 -6.42
C ILE A 193 5.74 -5.93 -7.68
N ALA A 194 4.74 -5.20 -8.16
CA ALA A 194 4.00 -5.52 -9.36
C ALA A 194 4.79 -5.39 -10.65
N HIS A 195 6.01 -4.84 -10.66
CA HIS A 195 6.95 -4.91 -11.80
C HIS A 195 8.02 -5.99 -11.62
N ALA A 196 8.48 -6.23 -10.39
CA ALA A 196 9.50 -7.25 -10.11
C ALA A 196 9.00 -8.71 -10.25
N LEU A 197 7.68 -8.91 -10.27
CA LEU A 197 7.04 -10.21 -10.52
C LEU A 197 6.90 -10.55 -12.04
N SER A 198 7.57 -9.79 -12.93
CA SER A 198 7.37 -9.82 -14.40
C SER A 198 8.37 -10.75 -15.05
#